data_AF-A0A7Y2BWE8-F1
#
_entry.id   AF-A0A7Y2BWE8-F1
#
_cell.length_a   1.000
_cell.length_b   1.000
_cell.length_c   1.000
_cell.angle_alpha   90.00
_cell.angle_beta   90.00
_cell.angle_gamma   90.00
#
_symmetry.space_group_name_H-M   'P 1'
#
loop_
_entity.id
_entity.type
_entity.pdbx_description
1 polymer ?
#
loop_
_entity_poly.entity_id
_entity_poly.type
_entity_poly.pdbx_seq_one_letter_code
_entity_poly.pdbx_strand_id
1 'polypeptide(L)'
;MRNLGYTLVYIIMICTLVSESIYAQLDCSNLPAPPNDQCVDAIDITNNISGTTCCAAIEALDQCGSMGSGVWFKYQPQDNGSLIDVINTGINGPIGVEFYSGACGNLSLLKQSNCAGFDERTFLISNCY
;
A
#
# COMPACT_ATOMS: atom_id res chain seq x y z
N MET A 1 32.08 1.39 4.53
CA MET A 1 32.12 0.70 5.84
C MET A 1 30.95 1.20 6.67
N ARG A 2 29.86 0.44 6.80
CA ARG A 2 28.79 0.72 7.77
C ARG A 2 28.37 -0.60 8.42
N ASN A 3 28.30 -0.56 9.73
CA ASN A 3 28.38 -1.69 10.65
C ASN A 3 27.13 -2.58 10.63
N LEU A 4 27.38 -3.87 10.81
CA LEU A 4 26.41 -4.95 11.01
C LEU A 4 25.59 -4.69 12.30
N GLY A 5 24.26 -4.62 12.18
CA GLY A 5 23.35 -4.70 13.31
C GLY A 5 22.44 -5.91 13.12
N TYR A 6 22.75 -7.02 13.77
CA TYR A 6 21.84 -8.17 13.84
C TYR A 6 20.73 -7.84 14.84
N THR A 7 19.47 -7.86 14.41
CA THR A 7 18.34 -7.68 15.35
C THR A 7 17.87 -9.04 15.83
N LEU A 8 17.99 -9.28 17.14
CA LEU A 8 17.49 -10.44 17.85
C LEU A 8 16.46 -9.99 18.88
N VAL A 9 15.33 -10.69 18.97
CA VAL A 9 14.30 -10.45 19.99
C VAL A 9 14.39 -11.56 21.04
N TYR A 10 14.68 -11.18 22.27
CA TYR A 10 14.70 -12.08 23.43
C TYR A 10 13.50 -11.76 24.33
N ILE A 11 12.66 -12.76 24.62
CA ILE A 11 11.48 -12.63 25.47
C ILE A 11 11.67 -13.53 26.69
N ILE A 12 11.61 -12.95 27.90
CA ILE A 12 11.51 -13.70 29.16
C ILE A 12 10.11 -13.45 29.73
N MET A 13 9.35 -14.53 29.93
CA MET A 13 8.05 -14.50 30.60
C MET A 13 8.26 -14.34 32.10
N ILE A 14 7.87 -13.19 32.68
CA ILE A 14 7.71 -13.04 34.13
C ILE A 14 6.21 -12.98 34.39
N CYS A 15 5.75 -13.88 35.27
CA CYS A 15 4.34 -14.06 35.58
C CYS A 15 3.78 -12.82 36.30
N THR A 16 3.28 -11.83 35.54
CA THR A 16 2.40 -10.77 36.04
C THR A 16 1.30 -10.52 35.02
N LEU A 17 0.06 -10.51 35.50
CA LEU A 17 -1.16 -10.29 34.72
C LEU A 17 -1.23 -8.85 34.23
N VAL A 18 -0.68 -8.58 33.05
CA VAL A 18 -0.99 -7.39 32.26
C VAL A 18 -1.08 -7.77 30.79
N SER A 19 -2.17 -7.38 30.13
CA SER A 19 -2.29 -7.47 28.67
C SER A 19 -1.57 -6.26 28.07
N GLU A 20 -0.28 -6.40 27.80
CA GLU A 20 0.49 -5.37 27.12
C GLU A 20 0.56 -5.68 25.61
N SER A 21 0.29 -4.66 24.79
CA SER A 21 0.51 -4.74 23.34
C SER A 21 1.92 -4.25 23.04
N ILE A 22 2.77 -5.10 22.47
CA ILE A 22 4.07 -4.70 21.95
C ILE A 22 3.89 -4.37 20.46
N TYR A 23 4.16 -3.12 20.08
CA TYR A 23 4.25 -2.71 18.69
C TYR A 23 5.73 -2.78 18.27
N ALA A 24 6.07 -3.72 17.40
CA ALA A 24 7.40 -3.78 16.78
C ALA A 24 7.32 -3.16 15.38
N GLN A 25 8.09 -2.08 15.15
CA GLN A 25 8.28 -1.52 13.82
C GLN A 25 9.40 -2.32 13.14
N LEU A 26 9.06 -3.10 12.10
CA LEU A 26 10.08 -3.65 11.19
C LEU A 26 10.70 -2.47 10.44
N ASP A 27 12.02 -2.36 10.52
CA ASP A 27 12.76 -1.36 9.76
C ASP A 27 12.65 -1.68 8.26
N CYS A 28 11.89 -0.85 7.54
CA CYS A 28 11.75 -0.89 6.10
C CYS A 28 13.06 -0.54 5.35
N SER A 29 14.17 -0.27 6.02
CA SER A 29 15.44 -0.03 5.32
C SER A 29 16.10 -1.32 4.80
N ASN A 30 15.69 -2.49 5.29
CA ASN A 30 16.38 -3.77 5.05
C ASN A 30 15.50 -4.89 4.46
N LEU A 31 14.24 -4.61 4.13
CA LEU A 31 13.40 -5.56 3.40
C LEU A 31 13.54 -5.29 1.89
N PRO A 32 13.41 -6.32 1.03
CA PRO A 32 13.27 -6.08 -0.40
C PRO A 32 12.02 -5.26 -0.67
N ALA A 33 12.06 -4.44 -1.72
CA ALA A 33 10.87 -3.75 -2.21
C ALA A 33 9.74 -4.77 -2.48
N PRO A 34 8.46 -4.36 -2.31
CA PRO A 34 7.34 -5.22 -2.62
C PRO A 34 7.37 -5.72 -4.07
N PRO A 35 6.84 -6.92 -4.39
CA PRO A 35 6.86 -7.43 -5.76
C PRO A 35 6.13 -6.54 -6.78
N ASN A 36 5.18 -5.73 -6.31
CA ASN A 36 4.41 -4.78 -7.11
C ASN A 36 4.84 -3.32 -6.90
N ASP A 37 6.12 -3.12 -6.60
CA ASP A 37 6.73 -1.80 -6.46
C ASP A 37 6.71 -1.00 -7.76
N GLN A 38 6.80 -1.67 -8.92
CA GLN A 38 6.79 -1.01 -10.22
C GLN A 38 5.45 -1.26 -10.93
N CYS A 39 4.96 -0.27 -11.68
CA CYS A 39 3.72 -0.40 -12.45
C CYS A 39 3.70 -1.64 -13.37
N VAL A 40 4.84 -1.97 -13.99
CA VAL A 40 4.96 -3.12 -14.88
C VAL A 40 4.70 -4.44 -14.14
N ASP A 41 5.04 -4.49 -12.85
CA ASP A 41 4.93 -5.65 -11.96
C ASP A 41 3.64 -5.63 -11.12
N ALA A 42 2.68 -4.75 -11.45
CA ALA A 42 1.41 -4.66 -10.73
C ALA A 42 0.70 -6.01 -10.67
N ILE A 43 0.21 -6.36 -9.47
CA ILE A 43 -0.47 -7.63 -9.18
C ILE A 43 -1.96 -7.53 -9.49
N ASP A 44 -2.50 -8.59 -10.10
CA ASP A 44 -3.94 -8.70 -10.37
C ASP A 44 -4.77 -8.89 -9.11
N ILE A 45 -5.79 -8.05 -8.94
CA ILE A 45 -6.83 -8.19 -7.92
C ILE A 45 -7.80 -9.27 -8.39
N THR A 46 -7.60 -10.49 -7.90
CA THR A 46 -8.45 -11.65 -8.20
C THR A 46 -9.40 -12.01 -7.05
N ASN A 47 -9.09 -11.57 -5.83
CA ASN A 47 -9.85 -11.71 -4.59
C ASN A 47 -9.39 -10.61 -3.60
N ASN A 48 -9.71 -10.76 -2.32
CA ASN A 48 -9.11 -9.96 -1.25
C ASN A 48 -7.59 -10.12 -1.27
N ILE A 49 -6.88 -9.02 -1.51
CA ILE A 49 -5.43 -8.96 -1.53
C ILE A 49 -4.96 -7.87 -0.57
N SER A 50 -3.80 -8.11 0.06
CA SER A 50 -3.14 -7.14 0.91
C SER A 50 -1.79 -6.77 0.30
N GLY A 51 -1.37 -5.52 0.51
CA GLY A 51 -0.09 -5.01 0.08
C GLY A 51 0.59 -4.21 1.19
N THR A 52 1.84 -3.84 0.96
CA THR A 52 2.60 -2.97 1.83
C THR A 52 3.38 -1.98 0.98
N THR A 53 3.44 -0.72 1.39
CA THR A 53 4.27 0.32 0.78
C THR A 53 5.65 0.42 1.44
N CYS A 54 5.92 -0.43 2.43
CA CYS A 54 7.22 -0.52 3.10
C CYS A 54 8.32 -0.84 2.07
N CYS A 55 9.36 -0.01 2.03
CA CYS A 55 10.51 -0.10 1.11
C CYS A 55 10.17 0.10 -0.37
N ALA A 56 8.93 0.47 -0.69
CA ALA A 56 8.57 0.79 -2.07
C ALA A 56 9.21 2.11 -2.53
N ALA A 57 9.45 2.20 -3.82
CA ALA A 57 9.98 3.38 -4.49
C ALA A 57 9.03 4.56 -4.34
N ILE A 58 9.62 5.76 -4.36
CA ILE A 58 8.84 6.99 -4.44
C ILE A 58 8.35 7.15 -5.87
N GLU A 59 7.03 7.24 -6.03
CA GLU A 59 6.41 7.38 -7.34
C GLU A 59 6.53 8.83 -7.82
N ALA A 60 6.94 9.00 -9.08
CA ALA A 60 6.89 10.31 -9.73
C ALA A 60 5.45 10.74 -10.06
N LEU A 61 4.55 9.77 -10.12
CA LEU A 61 3.16 9.93 -10.47
C LEU A 61 2.36 9.99 -9.16
N ASP A 62 2.06 11.21 -8.72
CA ASP A 62 1.42 11.48 -7.44
C ASP A 62 0.44 12.64 -7.58
N GLN A 63 -0.85 12.32 -7.55
CA GLN A 63 -1.93 13.30 -7.60
C GLN A 63 -2.41 13.70 -6.20
N CYS A 64 -1.96 12.96 -5.18
CA CYS A 64 -2.21 13.24 -3.79
C CYS A 64 -1.20 14.18 -3.14
N GLY A 65 -0.11 14.50 -3.84
CA GLY A 65 0.85 15.54 -3.49
C GLY A 65 1.68 15.18 -2.26
N SER A 66 2.95 14.87 -2.50
CA SER A 66 3.91 14.43 -1.48
C SER A 66 3.56 13.08 -0.83
N MET A 67 2.85 12.19 -1.54
CA MET A 67 2.80 10.79 -1.13
C MET A 67 4.18 10.18 -1.32
N GLY A 68 4.64 9.43 -0.31
CA GLY A 68 5.99 8.87 -0.26
C GLY A 68 6.13 7.69 -1.22
N SER A 69 5.74 6.51 -0.77
CA SER A 69 5.93 5.25 -1.51
C SER A 69 4.60 4.66 -1.98
N GLY A 70 4.58 4.09 -3.18
CA GLY A 70 3.39 3.52 -3.81
C GLY A 70 3.56 2.04 -4.15
N VAL A 71 2.45 1.33 -4.33
CA VAL A 71 2.44 -0.02 -4.90
C VAL A 71 1.30 -0.17 -5.88
N TRP A 72 1.47 -1.05 -6.86
CA TRP A 72 0.58 -1.13 -8.00
C TRP A 72 -0.29 -2.39 -7.99
N PHE A 73 -1.56 -2.20 -8.31
CA PHE A 73 -2.52 -3.29 -8.50
C PHE A 73 -3.26 -3.11 -9.82
N LYS A 74 -3.63 -4.22 -10.45
CA LYS A 74 -4.44 -4.25 -11.67
C LYS A 74 -5.80 -4.85 -11.32
N TYR A 75 -6.88 -4.18 -11.69
CA TYR A 75 -8.22 -4.73 -11.59
C TYR A 75 -8.80 -4.89 -13.00
N GLN A 76 -9.68 -5.88 -13.16
CA GLN A 76 -10.46 -6.05 -14.38
C GLN A 76 -11.74 -5.23 -14.28
N PRO A 77 -11.98 -4.25 -15.16
CA PRO A 77 -13.23 -3.49 -15.18
C PRO A 77 -14.44 -4.41 -15.44
N GLN A 78 -15.54 -4.19 -14.72
CA GLN A 78 -16.83 -4.85 -14.96
C GLN A 78 -17.70 -4.00 -15.89
N ASP A 79 -18.64 -4.60 -16.62
CA ASP A 79 -19.48 -3.88 -17.61
C ASP A 79 -20.31 -2.71 -17.05
N ASN A 80 -20.52 -2.65 -15.73
CA ASN A 80 -21.30 -1.59 -15.06
C ASN A 80 -20.47 -0.73 -14.09
N GLY A 81 -19.15 -0.73 -14.24
CA GLY A 81 -18.21 -0.13 -13.31
C GLY A 81 -17.77 -1.12 -12.23
N SER A 82 -16.59 -0.85 -11.67
CA SER A 82 -16.00 -1.68 -10.61
C SER A 82 -16.15 -0.99 -9.26
N LEU A 83 -16.66 -1.72 -8.28
CA LEU A 83 -16.58 -1.33 -6.87
C LEU A 83 -15.30 -1.93 -6.28
N ILE A 84 -14.47 -1.08 -5.69
CA ILE A 84 -13.22 -1.48 -5.06
C ILE A 84 -13.21 -0.95 -3.64
N ASP A 85 -13.17 -1.87 -2.68
CA ASP A 85 -13.04 -1.56 -1.26
C ASP A 85 -11.55 -1.55 -0.89
N VAL A 86 -11.12 -0.44 -0.29
CA VAL A 86 -9.75 -0.29 0.22
C VAL A 86 -9.80 -0.14 1.72
N ILE A 87 -9.07 -0.99 2.42
CA ILE A 87 -8.99 -1.02 3.88
C ILE A 87 -7.55 -0.73 4.29
N ASN A 88 -7.37 0.27 5.14
CA ASN A 88 -6.10 0.59 5.78
C ASN A 88 -5.90 -0.28 7.01
N THR A 89 -4.94 -1.20 6.96
CA THR A 89 -4.71 -2.17 8.05
C THR A 89 -3.53 -1.80 8.94
N GLY A 90 -2.86 -0.66 8.74
CA GLY A 90 -1.66 -0.35 9.53
C GLY A 90 -0.92 0.95 9.25
N ILE A 91 -1.36 1.80 8.31
CA ILE A 91 -0.76 3.11 8.07
C ILE A 91 -1.42 4.15 8.96
N ASN A 92 -0.66 4.72 9.89
CA ASN A 92 -1.08 5.88 10.66
C ASN A 92 -0.75 7.16 9.89
N GLY A 93 -1.74 7.77 9.23
CA GLY A 93 -1.57 9.02 8.49
C GLY A 93 -2.40 9.09 7.21
N PRO A 94 -2.14 10.10 6.36
CA PRO A 94 -2.76 10.20 5.04
C PRO A 94 -2.44 8.99 4.17
N ILE A 95 -3.45 8.50 3.45
CA ILE A 95 -3.27 7.48 2.42
C ILE A 95 -3.90 7.95 1.10
N GLY A 96 -3.09 7.91 0.03
CA GLY A 96 -3.52 8.17 -1.32
C GLY A 96 -3.95 6.88 -2.01
N VAL A 97 -5.08 6.90 -2.70
CA VAL A 97 -5.48 5.82 -3.62
C VAL A 97 -5.86 6.47 -4.93
N GLU A 98 -5.25 6.01 -6.01
CA GLU A 98 -5.40 6.58 -7.34
C GLU A 98 -5.65 5.45 -8.33
N PHE A 99 -6.59 5.68 -9.24
CA PHE A 99 -7.05 4.71 -10.23
C PHE A 99 -6.71 5.25 -11.61
N TYR A 100 -6.11 4.40 -12.43
CA TYR A 100 -5.58 4.76 -13.74
C TYR A 100 -6.10 3.84 -14.83
N SER A 101 -6.17 4.34 -16.06
CA SER A 101 -6.28 3.56 -17.30
C SER A 101 -5.06 3.75 -18.18
N GLY A 102 -4.85 2.83 -19.13
CA GLY A 102 -3.74 2.86 -20.07
C GLY A 102 -2.60 1.92 -19.70
N ALA A 103 -1.43 2.15 -20.30
CA ALA A 103 -0.23 1.36 -20.06
C ALA A 103 0.75 2.12 -19.18
N CYS A 104 1.62 1.40 -18.47
CA CYS A 104 2.71 2.02 -17.71
C CYS A 104 3.53 2.97 -18.60
N GLY A 105 3.79 4.18 -18.11
CA GLY A 105 4.44 5.25 -18.87
C GLY A 105 3.49 6.13 -19.70
N ASN A 106 2.22 5.77 -19.84
CA ASN A 106 1.18 6.59 -20.47
C ASN A 106 -0.18 6.34 -19.80
N LEU A 107 -0.23 6.60 -18.50
CA LEU A 107 -1.43 6.42 -17.68
C LEU A 107 -2.30 7.68 -17.68
N SER A 108 -3.62 7.48 -17.69
CA SER A 108 -4.62 8.54 -17.51
C SER A 108 -5.34 8.35 -16.19
N LEU A 109 -5.39 9.40 -15.36
CA LEU A 109 -6.10 9.37 -14.08
C LEU A 109 -7.61 9.22 -14.32
N LEU A 110 -8.21 8.20 -13.71
CA LEU A 110 -9.65 7.99 -13.69
C LEU A 110 -10.29 8.56 -12.42
N LYS A 111 -9.66 8.29 -11.27
CA LYS A 111 -10.20 8.67 -9.95
C LYS A 111 -9.09 8.71 -8.91
N GLN A 112 -9.28 9.49 -7.86
CA GLN A 112 -8.42 9.50 -6.69
C GLN A 112 -9.22 9.63 -5.40
N SER A 113 -8.58 9.28 -4.28
CA SER A 113 -9.07 9.59 -2.94
C SER A 113 -8.97 11.09 -2.64
N ASN A 114 -9.43 11.51 -1.46
CA ASN A 114 -9.20 12.88 -0.98
C ASN A 114 -7.83 13.04 -0.31
N CYS A 115 -6.94 12.03 -0.45
CA CYS A 115 -5.56 12.07 0.04
C CYS A 115 -5.45 12.37 1.54
N ALA A 116 -6.49 11.96 2.28
CA ALA A 116 -6.58 12.05 3.73
C ALA A 116 -6.54 10.64 4.32
N GLY A 117 -6.31 10.54 5.62
CA GLY A 117 -6.38 9.25 6.32
C GLY A 117 -7.81 8.70 6.26
N PHE A 118 -7.94 7.41 5.97
CA PHE A 118 -9.18 6.66 6.11
C PHE A 118 -8.87 5.23 6.58
N ASP A 119 -9.81 4.63 7.32
CA ASP A 119 -9.73 3.24 7.74
C ASP A 119 -10.28 2.31 6.65
N GLU A 120 -11.40 2.69 6.04
CA GLU A 120 -12.02 1.97 4.93
C GLU A 120 -12.71 2.94 3.97
N ARG A 121 -12.63 2.64 2.66
CA ARG A 121 -13.34 3.39 1.64
C ARG A 121 -13.66 2.55 0.41
N THR A 122 -14.91 2.63 -0.03
CA THR A 122 -15.38 2.08 -1.31
C THR A 122 -15.25 3.10 -2.42
N PHE A 123 -14.72 2.67 -3.56
CA PHE A 123 -14.62 3.46 -4.78
C PHE A 123 -15.45 2.82 -5.89
N LEU A 124 -16.40 3.58 -6.45
CA LEU A 124 -17.01 3.27 -7.74
C LEU A 124 -16.16 3.86 -8.87
N ILE A 125 -15.58 2.99 -9.70
CA ILE A 125 -14.82 3.38 -10.89
C ILE A 125 -15.68 3.13 -12.13
N SER A 126 -15.98 4.20 -12.85
CA SER A 126 -16.68 4.13 -14.13
C SER A 126 -15.83 3.42 -15.17
N ASN A 127 -16.47 2.77 -16.15
CA ASN A 127 -15.78 2.04 -17.19
C ASN A 127 -14.84 2.93 -18.01
N CYS A 128 -13.80 2.31 -18.57
CA CYS A 128 -13.10 2.85 -19.71
C CYS A 128 -14.07 2.83 -20.91
N TYR A 129 -14.45 3.99 -21.42
CA TYR A 129 -15.14 4.14 -22.72
C TYR A 129 -14.11 4.32 -23.83
#